data_AF-A0A9D4C2N0-F1
#
_entry.id   AF-A0A9D4C2N0-F1
#
_cell.length_a   1.000
_cell.length_b   1.000
_cell.length_c   1.000
_cell.angle_alpha   90.00
_cell.angle_beta   90.00
_cell.angle_gamma   90.00
#
_symmetry.space_group_name_H-M   'P 1'
#
loop_
_entity.id
_entity.type
_entity.pdbx_description
1 polymer ?
#
loop_
_entity_poly.entity_id
_entity_poly.type
_entity_poly.pdbx_seq_one_letter_code
_entity_poly.pdbx_strand_id
1 'polypeptide(L)' 'MFKRFRDGDRFFFERNDPLIGFTEAQLNAIKKISMSSLICITTRTSTMQDNAFLFNTSKKPCSEFPVLDFGLWKQT' A
#
# COMPACT_ATOMS: atom_id res chain seq x y z
N MET A 1 13.64 10.01 -15.21
CA MET A 1 14.37 9.86 -13.94
C MET A 1 13.79 8.75 -13.07
N PHE A 2 12.49 8.73 -12.75
CA PHE A 2 11.83 7.66 -11.97
C PHE A 2 12.01 6.22 -12.49
N LYS A 3 11.96 6.02 -13.82
CA LYS A 3 12.21 4.69 -14.42
C LYS A 3 13.56 4.10 -14.03
N ARG A 4 14.62 4.92 -13.98
CA ARG A 4 15.97 4.44 -13.62
C ARG A 4 16.06 4.03 -12.16
N PHE A 5 15.39 4.75 -11.27
CA PHE A 5 15.32 4.37 -9.86
C PHE A 5 14.57 3.05 -9.68
N ARG A 6 13.45 2.86 -10.38
CA ARG A 6 12.71 1.61 -10.35
C ARG A 6 13.52 0.44 -10.93
N ASP A 7 13.99 0.58 -12.16
CA ASP A 7 14.60 -0.52 -12.91
C ASP A 7 16.01 -0.87 -12.40
N GLY A 8 16.69 0.08 -11.77
CA GLY A 8 18.03 -0.08 -11.20
C GLY A 8 18.07 -0.51 -9.73
N ASP A 9 16.92 -0.53 -9.04
CA ASP A 9 16.84 -0.94 -7.64
C ASP A 9 16.63 -2.46 -7.54
N ARG A 10 17.65 -3.14 -6.99
CA ARG A 10 17.60 -4.58 -6.74
C ARG A 10 16.46 -4.99 -5.79
N PHE A 11 16.09 -4.12 -4.86
CA PHE A 11 15.08 -4.38 -3.82
C PHE A 11 13.76 -3.68 -4.10
N PHE A 12 13.53 -3.25 -5.35
CA PHE A 12 12.24 -2.69 -5.74
C PHE A 12 11.11 -3.66 -5.42
N PHE A 13 10.05 -3.19 -4.75
CA PHE A 13 9.05 -4.06 -4.13
C PHE A 13 8.28 -4.97 -5.11
N GLU A 14 8.18 -4.62 -6.39
CA GLU A 14 7.54 -5.46 -7.42
C GLU A 14 8.52 -6.44 -8.10
N ARG A 15 9.76 -6.52 -7.63
CA ARG A 15 10.75 -7.41 -8.21
C ARG A 15 10.33 -8.87 -7.98
N ASN A 16 10.11 -9.58 -9.08
CA ASN A 16 9.86 -11.02 -9.04
C ASN A 16 11.18 -11.79 -8.92
N ASP A 17 11.72 -11.81 -7.69
CA ASP A 17 12.94 -12.55 -7.34
C ASP A 17 12.64 -13.46 -6.13
N PRO A 18 12.88 -14.78 -6.23
CA PRO A 18 12.50 -15.72 -5.17
C PRO A 18 13.37 -15.62 -3.90
N LEU A 19 14.53 -14.96 -3.93
CA LEU A 19 15.41 -14.81 -2.78
C LEU A 19 15.19 -13.52 -2.00
N ILE A 20 14.74 -12.46 -2.68
CA ILE A 20 14.65 -11.10 -2.08
C ILE A 20 13.29 -10.42 -2.28
N GLY A 21 12.49 -10.88 -3.23
CA GLY A 21 11.20 -10.30 -3.56
C GLY A 21 10.12 -10.70 -2.57
N PHE A 22 9.05 -9.90 -2.52
CA PHE A 22 7.84 -10.30 -1.81
C PHE A 22 7.17 -11.48 -2.50
N THR A 23 6.49 -12.32 -1.72
CA THR A 23 5.60 -13.34 -2.29
C THR A 23 4.44 -12.67 -3.02
N GLU A 24 3.78 -13.39 -3.94
CA GLU A 24 2.63 -12.86 -4.67
C GLU A 24 1.50 -12.40 -3.72
N ALA A 25 1.26 -13.16 -2.64
CA ALA A 25 0.28 -12.80 -1.62
C ALA A 25 0.63 -11.49 -0.90
N GLN A 26 1.89 -11.35 -0.48
CA GLN A 26 2.40 -10.13 0.15
C GLN A 26 2.31 -8.92 -0.80
N LEU A 27 2.67 -9.10 -2.07
CA LEU A 27 2.60 -8.04 -3.08
C LEU A 27 1.15 -7.59 -3.32
N ASN A 28 0.22 -8.54 -3.41
CA ASN A 28 -1.21 -8.25 -3.55
C ASN A 28 -1.78 -7.53 -2.32
N ALA A 29 -1.26 -7.80 -1.12
CA ALA A 29 -1.64 -7.06 0.08
C ALA A 29 -1.11 -5.62 0.05
N ILE A 30 0.16 -5.41 -0.32
CA ILE A 30 0.76 -4.07 -0.46
C ILE A 30 -0.02 -3.23 -1.48
N LYS A 31 -0.36 -3.81 -2.64
CA LYS A 31 -1.07 -3.11 -3.74
C LYS A 31 -2.48 -2.64 -3.39
N LYS A 32 -3.10 -3.20 -2.34
CA LYS A 32 -4.42 -2.76 -1.86
C LYS A 32 -4.34 -1.50 -1.00
N ILE A 33 -3.17 -1.14 -0.48
CA ILE A 33 -3.00 0.02 0.39
C ILE A 33 -2.96 1.30 -0.43
N SER A 34 -3.70 2.31 0.05
CA SER A 34 -3.72 3.65 -0.52
C SER A 34 -3.20 4.67 0.49
N MET A 35 -2.82 5.86 0.00
CA MET A 35 -2.48 6.98 0.89
C MET A 35 -3.67 7.35 1.81
N SER A 36 -4.90 7.21 1.33
CA SER A 36 -6.11 7.43 2.13
C SER A 36 -6.23 6.41 3.27
N SER A 37 -5.97 5.13 2.98
CA SER A 37 -5.88 4.08 4.01
C SER A 37 -4.82 4.42 5.05
N LEU A 38 -3.63 4.86 4.63
CA LEU A 38 -2.53 5.23 5.53
C LEU A 38 -2.90 6.40 6.45
N ILE A 39 -3.56 7.43 5.92
CA ILE A 39 -4.01 8.58 6.73
C ILE A 39 -5.06 8.15 7.75
N CYS A 40 -6.00 7.29 7.36
CA CYS A 40 -7.01 6.74 8.27
C CYS A 40 -6.39 5.96 9.44
N ILE A 41 -5.35 5.16 9.21
CA ILE A 41 -4.74 4.35 10.28
C ILE A 41 -3.77 5.15 11.16
N THR A 42 -3.13 6.20 10.63
CA THR A 42 -2.07 6.95 11.35
C THR A 42 -2.59 8.22 12.04
N THR A 43 -3.80 8.67 11.73
CA THR A 43 -4.36 9.92 12.25
C THR A 43 -5.74 9.71 12.87
N ARG A 44 -6.28 10.72 13.54
CA ARG A 44 -7.64 10.69 14.12
C ARG A 44 -8.73 11.09 13.10
N THR A 45 -8.51 10.78 11.84
CA THR A 45 -9.46 11.08 10.76
C THR A 45 -10.56 10.03 10.73
N SER A 46 -11.83 10.44 10.74
CA SER A 46 -12.98 9.53 10.70
C SER A 46 -13.48 9.26 9.27
N THR A 47 -13.26 10.20 8.34
CA THR A 47 -13.66 10.09 6.94
C THR A 47 -12.58 10.55 6.00
N MET A 48 -12.42 9.86 4.87
CA MET A 48 -11.42 10.18 3.86
C MET A 48 -11.97 9.91 2.47
N GLN A 49 -11.45 10.63 1.49
CA GLN A 49 -11.73 10.41 0.07
C GLN A 49 -10.90 9.24 -0.49
N ASP A 50 -11.38 8.57 -1.54
CA ASP A 50 -10.71 7.39 -2.09
C ASP A 50 -9.27 7.66 -2.55
N ASN A 51 -9.07 8.75 -3.28
CA ASN A 51 -7.74 9.17 -3.75
C ASN A 51 -7.31 10.47 -3.06
N ALA A 52 -6.38 10.35 -2.12
CA ALA A 52 -5.82 11.48 -1.38
C ALA A 52 -5.15 12.56 -2.25
N PHE A 53 -4.76 12.25 -3.49
CA PHE A 53 -4.12 13.20 -4.39
C PHE A 53 -5.10 14.09 -5.17
N LEU A 54 -6.40 13.75 -5.16
CA LEU A 54 -7.43 14.57 -5.80
C LEU A 54 -8.00 15.58 -4.81
N PHE A 55 -8.45 16.73 -5.33
CA PHE A 55 -9.07 17.76 -4.52
C PHE A 55 -10.59 17.65 -4.53
N ASN A 56 -11.21 17.76 -3.35
CA ASN A 56 -12.66 17.95 -3.17
C ASN A 56 -13.54 16.85 -3.78
N THR A 57 -13.20 15.57 -3.54
CA THR A 57 -14.04 14.43 -3.91
C THR A 57 -14.87 13.92 -2.73
N SER A 58 -15.80 12.98 -3.01
CA SER A 58 -16.62 12.35 -1.97
C SER A 58 -15.75 11.66 -0.92
N LYS A 59 -16.13 11.81 0.35
CA LYS A 59 -15.49 11.15 1.49
C LYS A 59 -16.35 9.99 1.97
N LYS A 60 -15.70 8.93 2.40
CA LYS A 60 -16.32 7.77 3.03
C LYS A 60 -15.69 7.48 4.39
N PRO A 61 -16.36 6.74 5.29
CA PRO A 61 -15.82 6.31 6.57
C PRO A 61 -14.48 5.59 6.44
N CYS A 62 -13.56 5.86 7.36
CA CYS A 62 -12.26 5.20 7.39
C CYS A 62 -12.35 3.67 7.56
N SER A 63 -13.44 3.15 8.14
CA SER A 63 -13.72 1.72 8.28
C SER A 63 -13.89 0.98 6.95
N GLU A 64 -14.15 1.68 5.85
CA GLU A 64 -14.29 1.09 4.52
C GLU A 64 -12.96 0.97 3.77
N PHE A 65 -11.88 1.53 4.30
CA PHE A 65 -10.56 1.45 3.67
C PHE A 65 -9.85 0.14 4.05
N PRO A 66 -9.13 -0.49 3.09
CA PRO A 66 -8.37 -1.69 3.37
C PRO A 66 -7.23 -1.40 4.35
N VAL A 67 -7.04 -2.31 5.31
CA VAL A 67 -5.92 -2.35 6.24
C VAL A 67 -4.96 -3.44 5.79
N LEU A 68 -3.65 -3.21 5.96
CA LEU A 68 -2.63 -4.19 5.57
C LEU A 68 -2.71 -5.41 6.50
N ASP A 69 -2.86 -6.59 5.89
CA ASP A 69 -2.80 -7.85 6.62
C ASP A 69 -1.34 -8.28 6.84
N PHE A 70 -0.84 -8.07 8.05
CA PHE A 70 0.51 -8.47 8.45
C PHE A 70 0.66 -9.99 8.68
N GLY A 71 -0.44 -10.77 8.67
CA GLY A 71 -0.40 -12.22 8.82
C GLY A 71 0.44 -12.91 7.74
N LEU A 72 0.52 -12.31 6.55
CA LEU A 72 1.32 -12.81 5.42
C LEU A 72 2.84 -12.75 5.64
N TRP A 73 3.31 -12.11 6.70
CA TRP A 73 4.73 -12.02 7.08
C TRP A 73 5.07 -12.86 8.31
N LYS A 74 4.10 -13.62 8.84
CA LYS A 74 4.35 -14.49 9.98
C LYS A 74 5.33 -15.59 9.60
N GLN A 75 6.46 -15.64 10.30
CA GLN A 75 7.41 -16.74 10.20
C GLN A 75 6.95 -17.88 11.12
N THR A 76 6.93 -19.10 10.58
CA THR A 76 6.82 -20.35 11.34
C THR A 76 8.15 -20.77 11.91
#